data_AF-A0A6N4XS47-F1
#
_entry.id   AF-A0A6N4XS47-F1
#
_cell.length_a   1.000
_cell.length_b   1.000
_cell.length_c   1.000
_cell.angle_alpha   90.00
_cell.angle_beta   90.00
_cell.angle_gamma   90.00
#
_symmetry.space_group_name_H-M   'P 1'
#
loop_
_entity.id
_entity.type
_entity.pdbx_description
1 polymer ?
#
loop_
_entity_poly.entity_id
_entity_poly.type
_entity_poly.pdbx_seq_one_letter_code
_entity_poly.pdbx_strand_id
1 'polypeptide(L)'
;MKFPHWFYIPILVGWLFFGIYYFRVMWQTFSKWPVYYWMWGTGIVLMIFHFTEAHLWILPYFRENYIQNLTMQWKASGAYVGAWNMLVYGLSMFVMEKSSGNDFYSQSKTAFFFFFLGLVNVMFNWAHHVYPVPNANWIRFVAYAISMKEWIILLRIIYLWRKDLSKEKNKTFFGFIFFDDAFRFMDFYQPIFGDSDIYPSSQSVYL
;
A
#
# COMPACT_ATOMS: atom_id res chain seq x y z
N MET A 1 5.06 -25.82 0.36
CA MET A 1 6.37 -25.56 1.02
C MET A 1 6.10 -24.73 2.27
N LYS A 2 6.35 -25.22 3.49
CA LYS A 2 6.16 -24.41 4.70
C LYS A 2 7.39 -23.50 4.83
N PHE A 3 7.22 -22.21 4.55
CA PHE A 3 8.30 -21.24 4.73
C PHE A 3 8.65 -21.18 6.22
N PRO A 4 9.93 -21.34 6.61
CA PRO A 4 10.25 -21.39 8.03
C PRO A 4 10.02 -20.05 8.75
N HIS A 5 9.38 -20.11 9.90
CA HIS A 5 8.93 -18.90 10.61
C HIS A 5 10.06 -18.04 11.17
N TRP A 6 11.25 -18.61 11.34
CA TRP A 6 12.43 -17.86 11.75
C TRP A 6 12.92 -16.85 10.71
N PHE A 7 12.56 -16.98 9.42
CA PHE A 7 12.91 -15.98 8.40
C PHE A 7 12.21 -14.64 8.59
N TYR A 8 11.08 -14.60 9.29
CA TYR A 8 10.35 -13.37 9.54
C TYR A 8 11.02 -12.49 10.60
N ILE A 9 11.80 -13.10 11.51
CA ILE A 9 12.44 -12.39 12.62
C ILE A 9 13.49 -11.40 12.10
N PRO A 10 14.46 -11.78 11.24
CA PRO A 10 15.41 -10.81 10.69
C PRO A 10 14.75 -9.68 9.90
N ILE A 11 13.66 -9.97 9.17
CA ILE A 11 12.93 -8.97 8.38
C ILE A 11 12.28 -7.94 9.31
N LEU A 12 11.55 -8.41 10.34
CA LEU A 12 10.90 -7.53 11.32
C LEU A 12 11.92 -6.70 12.09
N VAL A 13 13.02 -7.33 12.54
CA VAL A 13 14.12 -6.63 13.24
C VAL A 13 14.75 -5.57 12.35
N GLY A 14 14.95 -5.86 11.05
CA GLY A 14 15.43 -4.89 10.07
C GLY A 14 14.51 -3.68 9.96
N TRP A 15 13.20 -3.90 9.83
CA TRP A 15 12.22 -2.81 9.81
C TRP A 15 12.19 -2.00 11.11
N LEU A 16 12.29 -2.66 12.27
CA LEU A 16 12.33 -1.98 13.56
C LEU A 16 13.57 -1.10 13.68
N PHE A 17 14.76 -1.60 13.36
CA PHE A 17 15.98 -0.79 13.40
C PHE A 17 15.94 0.35 12.38
N PHE A 18 15.44 0.09 11.16
CA PHE A 18 15.26 1.13 10.17
C PHE A 18 14.31 2.23 10.66
N GLY A 19 13.17 1.86 11.23
CA GLY A 19 12.20 2.81 11.78
C GLY A 19 12.75 3.61 12.96
N ILE A 20 13.39 2.94 13.93
CA ILE A 20 14.01 3.61 15.08
C ILE A 20 15.06 4.61 14.60
N TYR A 21 15.92 4.22 13.65
CA TYR A 21 16.92 5.10 13.08
C TYR A 21 16.27 6.29 12.34
N TYR A 22 15.31 6.01 11.46
CA TYR A 22 14.58 7.01 10.71
C TYR A 22 13.97 8.07 11.62
N PHE A 23 13.17 7.66 12.60
CA PHE A 23 12.55 8.62 13.52
C PHE A 23 13.59 9.32 14.38
N ARG A 24 14.63 8.63 14.88
CA ARG A 24 15.69 9.28 15.67
C ARG A 24 16.38 10.42 14.92
N VAL A 25 16.66 10.24 13.61
CA VAL A 25 17.32 11.26 12.79
C VAL A 25 16.34 12.36 12.38
N MET A 26 15.16 11.98 11.91
CA MET A 26 14.23 12.92 11.27
C MET A 26 13.40 13.74 12.27
N TRP A 27 13.19 13.23 13.49
CA TRP A 27 12.27 13.84 14.47
C TRP A 27 12.63 15.27 14.87
N GLN A 28 13.91 15.63 14.79
CA GLN A 28 14.40 16.97 15.13
C GLN A 28 13.77 18.08 14.28
N THR A 29 13.28 17.75 13.08
CA THR A 29 12.71 18.70 12.11
C THR A 29 11.21 18.48 11.86
N PHE A 30 10.51 17.73 12.71
CA PHE A 30 9.12 17.28 12.45
C PHE A 30 8.14 18.40 12.09
N SER A 31 8.31 19.60 12.68
CA SER A 31 7.44 20.76 12.42
C SER A 31 7.54 21.32 11.00
N LYS A 32 8.60 20.97 10.28
CA LYS A 32 8.88 21.44 8.90
C LYS A 32 8.94 20.28 7.91
N TRP A 33 8.39 19.12 8.27
CA TRP A 33 8.47 17.95 7.41
C TRP A 33 7.73 18.17 6.08
N PRO A 34 8.40 18.05 4.93
CA PRO A 34 7.73 17.89 3.66
C PRO A 34 6.90 16.61 3.66
N VAL A 35 5.89 16.54 2.80
CA VAL A 35 4.92 15.42 2.79
C VAL A 35 5.58 14.04 2.64
N TYR A 36 6.70 13.93 1.92
CA TYR A 36 7.36 12.65 1.71
C TYR A 36 7.97 12.08 3.00
N TYR A 37 8.33 12.90 3.99
CA TYR A 37 8.72 12.39 5.30
C TYR A 37 7.53 11.82 6.07
N TRP A 38 6.35 12.43 5.96
CA TRP A 38 5.13 11.84 6.50
C TRP A 38 4.77 10.52 5.82
N MET A 39 4.89 10.47 4.49
CA MET A 39 4.65 9.25 3.71
C MET A 39 5.63 8.13 4.09
N TRP A 40 6.92 8.44 4.24
CA TRP A 40 7.91 7.45 4.69
C TRP A 40 7.69 7.01 6.13
N GLY A 41 7.50 7.94 7.06
CA GLY A 41 7.27 7.62 8.47
C GLY A 41 6.03 6.74 8.66
N THR A 42 4.91 7.13 8.08
CA THR A 42 3.68 6.33 8.16
C THR A 42 3.81 4.99 7.43
N GLY A 43 4.43 4.96 6.25
CA GLY A 43 4.73 3.72 5.53
C GLY A 43 5.57 2.76 6.36
N ILE A 44 6.66 3.20 6.99
CA ILE A 44 7.52 2.36 7.84
C ILE A 44 6.74 1.78 9.03
N VAL A 45 5.97 2.61 9.74
CA VAL A 45 5.16 2.17 10.89
C VAL A 45 4.12 1.13 10.46
N LEU A 46 3.44 1.37 9.35
CA LEU A 46 2.42 0.47 8.82
C LEU A 46 3.03 -0.81 8.25
N MET A 47 4.24 -0.76 7.67
CA MET A 47 4.98 -1.95 7.25
C MET A 47 5.28 -2.85 8.45
N ILE A 48 5.81 -2.30 9.55
CA ILE A 48 6.07 -3.06 10.79
C ILE A 48 4.77 -3.67 11.33
N PHE A 49 3.71 -2.86 11.41
CA PHE A 49 2.43 -3.26 11.96
C PHE A 49 1.78 -4.38 11.14
N HIS A 50 1.58 -4.19 9.83
CA HIS A 50 0.92 -5.17 8.97
C HIS A 50 1.78 -6.39 8.70
N PHE A 51 3.12 -6.25 8.68
CA PHE A 51 4.00 -7.42 8.64
C PHE A 51 3.81 -8.26 9.90
N THR A 52 3.77 -7.65 11.08
CA THR A 52 3.53 -8.37 12.33
C THR A 52 2.14 -9.03 12.34
N GLU A 53 1.12 -8.29 11.92
CA GLU A 53 -0.26 -8.76 11.81
C GLU A 53 -0.40 -9.99 10.91
N ALA A 54 0.28 -10.00 9.76
CA ALA A 54 0.29 -11.12 8.82
C ALA A 54 0.91 -12.40 9.42
N HIS A 55 1.71 -12.29 10.49
CA HIS A 55 2.42 -13.40 11.13
C HIS A 55 1.87 -13.77 12.51
N LEU A 56 0.74 -13.18 12.93
CA LEU A 56 0.10 -13.50 14.21
C LEU A 56 -0.37 -14.95 14.32
N TRP A 57 -0.53 -15.67 13.21
CA TRP A 57 -0.81 -17.11 13.15
C TRP A 57 0.24 -18.00 13.84
N ILE A 58 1.41 -17.44 14.17
CA ILE A 58 2.42 -18.11 14.99
C ILE A 58 1.85 -18.39 16.41
N LEU A 59 0.97 -17.52 16.91
CA LEU A 59 0.33 -17.66 18.22
C LEU A 59 -0.86 -18.64 18.15
N PRO A 60 -1.07 -19.49 19.19
CA PRO A 60 -2.17 -20.47 19.22
C PRO A 60 -3.56 -19.86 19.00
N TYR A 61 -3.84 -18.72 19.66
CA TYR A 61 -5.11 -17.99 19.57
C TYR A 61 -5.58 -17.74 18.14
N PHE A 62 -4.67 -17.34 17.25
CA PHE A 62 -5.00 -17.07 15.85
C PHE A 62 -4.97 -18.35 15.01
N ARG A 63 -4.09 -19.30 15.32
CA ARG A 63 -3.94 -20.54 14.54
C ARG A 63 -5.16 -21.46 14.64
N GLU A 64 -5.80 -21.49 15.81
CA GLU A 64 -6.92 -22.39 16.09
C GLU A 64 -8.18 -22.02 15.31
N ASN A 65 -8.36 -20.75 14.94
CA ASN A 65 -9.49 -20.29 14.13
C ASN A 65 -9.08 -20.04 12.67
N TYR A 66 -9.28 -21.05 11.83
CA TYR A 66 -8.83 -21.03 10.43
C TYR A 66 -9.40 -19.85 9.63
N ILE A 67 -10.70 -19.55 9.75
CA ILE A 67 -11.35 -18.48 8.99
C ILE A 67 -10.82 -17.11 9.42
N GLN A 68 -10.73 -16.87 10.73
CA GLN A 68 -10.17 -15.64 11.28
C GLN A 68 -8.72 -15.44 10.82
N ASN A 69 -7.92 -16.52 10.88
CA ASN A 69 -6.52 -16.50 10.47
C ASN A 69 -6.37 -16.14 9.00
N LEU A 70 -7.15 -16.80 8.13
CA LEU A 70 -7.13 -16.56 6.69
C LEU A 70 -7.53 -15.11 6.37
N THR A 71 -8.62 -14.63 6.98
CA THR A 71 -9.08 -13.24 6.80
C THR A 71 -8.03 -12.23 7.25
N MET A 72 -7.38 -12.45 8.40
CA MET A 72 -6.34 -11.58 8.92
C MET A 72 -5.11 -11.54 7.99
N GLN A 73 -4.70 -12.68 7.43
CA GLN A 73 -3.57 -12.74 6.49
C GLN A 73 -3.88 -11.97 5.19
N TRP A 74 -5.07 -12.14 4.61
CA TRP A 74 -5.47 -11.40 3.42
C TRP A 74 -5.57 -9.89 3.68
N LYS A 75 -6.16 -9.50 4.81
CA LYS A 75 -6.21 -8.12 5.27
C LYS A 75 -4.81 -7.52 5.43
N ALA A 76 -3.95 -8.21 6.17
CA ALA A 76 -2.62 -7.72 6.49
C ALA A 76 -1.74 -7.63 5.24
N SER A 77 -1.84 -8.61 4.33
CA SER A 77 -1.10 -8.61 3.06
C SER A 77 -1.50 -7.44 2.17
N GLY A 78 -2.80 -7.19 2.02
CA GLY A 78 -3.30 -6.03 1.27
C GLY A 78 -2.84 -4.69 1.86
N ALA A 79 -2.93 -4.56 3.19
CA ALA A 79 -2.51 -3.35 3.88
C ALA A 79 -0.98 -3.16 3.88
N TYR A 80 -0.20 -4.26 3.83
CA TYR A 80 1.25 -4.22 3.67
C TYR A 80 1.66 -3.66 2.30
N VAL A 81 0.98 -4.04 1.22
CA VAL A 81 1.18 -3.42 -0.11
C VAL A 81 0.82 -1.93 -0.08
N GLY A 82 -0.28 -1.56 0.59
CA GLY A 82 -0.61 -0.14 0.81
C GLY A 82 0.50 0.61 1.54
N ALA A 83 1.08 0.04 2.59
CA ALA A 83 2.18 0.65 3.34
C ALA A 83 3.44 0.83 2.47
N TRP A 84 3.73 -0.14 1.58
CA TRP A 84 4.76 -0.02 0.56
C TRP A 84 4.48 1.15 -0.41
N ASN A 85 3.24 1.33 -0.84
CA ASN A 85 2.86 2.44 -1.74
C ASN A 85 3.17 3.80 -1.11
N MET A 86 2.97 3.97 0.20
CA MET A 86 3.38 5.20 0.88
C MET A 86 4.88 5.46 0.75
N LEU A 87 5.72 4.41 0.77
CA LEU A 87 7.15 4.56 0.57
C LEU A 87 7.50 5.02 -0.86
N VAL A 88 6.87 4.40 -1.86
CA VAL A 88 7.05 4.73 -3.27
C VAL A 88 6.55 6.16 -3.56
N TYR A 89 5.37 6.53 -3.09
CA TYR A 89 4.81 7.87 -3.28
C TYR A 89 5.66 8.95 -2.60
N GLY A 90 6.20 8.66 -1.41
CA GLY A 90 7.16 9.54 -0.76
C GLY A 90 8.41 9.76 -1.62
N LEU A 91 8.94 8.70 -2.21
CA LEU A 91 10.09 8.80 -3.11
C LEU A 91 9.78 9.59 -4.38
N SER A 92 8.62 9.37 -4.99
CA SER A 92 8.16 10.15 -6.15
C SER A 92 8.09 11.64 -5.84
N MET A 93 7.49 12.01 -4.71
CA MET A 93 7.37 13.41 -4.29
C MET A 93 8.72 14.05 -3.95
N PHE A 94 9.63 13.29 -3.33
CA PHE A 94 11.00 13.74 -3.08
C PHE A 94 11.74 14.05 -4.38
N VAL A 95 11.71 13.13 -5.35
CA VAL A 95 12.38 13.32 -6.64
C VAL A 95 11.77 14.47 -7.42
N MET A 96 10.44 14.62 -7.40
CA MET A 96 9.76 15.76 -8.03
C MET A 96 10.18 17.10 -7.43
N GLU A 97 10.26 17.20 -6.09
CA GLU A 97 10.75 18.43 -5.43
C GLU A 97 12.18 18.75 -5.90
N LYS A 98 13.09 17.79 -5.80
CA LYS A 98 14.51 18.00 -6.15
C LYS A 98 14.74 18.24 -7.64
N SER A 99 13.89 17.68 -8.50
CA SER A 99 13.95 17.89 -9.95
C SER A 99 13.32 19.20 -10.40
N SER A 100 12.28 19.68 -9.70
CA SER A 100 11.54 20.89 -10.10
C SER A 100 12.25 22.19 -9.71
N GLY A 101 13.11 22.12 -8.69
CA GLY A 101 13.75 23.29 -8.05
C GLY A 101 12.79 24.10 -7.18
N ASN A 102 11.61 23.54 -6.86
CA ASN A 102 10.59 24.18 -6.03
C ASN A 102 10.38 23.39 -4.73
N ASP A 103 11.09 23.80 -3.68
CA ASP A 103 11.05 23.16 -2.36
C ASP A 103 9.71 23.35 -1.60
N PHE A 104 8.78 24.17 -2.11
CA PHE A 104 7.53 24.49 -1.41
C PHE A 104 6.35 23.58 -1.80
N TYR A 105 6.42 22.86 -2.93
CA TYR A 105 5.30 22.04 -3.37
C TYR A 105 4.98 20.90 -2.39
N SER A 106 6.00 20.25 -1.85
CA SER A 106 5.86 19.15 -0.89
C SER A 106 5.31 19.58 0.47
N GLN A 107 5.28 20.89 0.76
CA GLN A 107 4.69 21.48 1.95
C GLN A 107 3.27 22.03 1.69
N SER A 108 2.78 21.93 0.45
CA SER A 108 1.47 22.47 0.08
C SER A 108 0.30 21.67 0.67
N LYS A 109 -0.83 22.35 0.93
CA LYS A 109 -2.08 21.70 1.34
C LYS A 109 -2.51 20.58 0.38
N THR A 110 -2.26 20.78 -0.91
CA THR A 110 -2.55 19.80 -1.95
C THR A 110 -1.71 18.54 -1.79
N ALA A 111 -0.41 18.68 -1.54
CA ALA A 111 0.47 17.53 -1.30
C ALA A 111 0.00 16.73 -0.07
N PHE A 112 -0.33 17.42 1.03
CA PHE A 112 -0.89 16.78 2.22
C PHE A 112 -2.26 16.13 1.99
N PHE A 113 -3.12 16.70 1.15
CA PHE A 113 -4.38 16.06 0.76
C PHE A 113 -4.13 14.69 0.09
N PHE A 114 -3.17 14.61 -0.84
CA PHE A 114 -2.80 13.33 -1.47
C PHE A 114 -2.16 12.35 -0.49
N PHE A 115 -1.40 12.83 0.49
CA PHE A 115 -0.94 11.99 1.60
C PHE A 115 -2.10 11.41 2.41
N PHE A 116 -3.08 12.21 2.81
CA PHE A 116 -4.25 11.69 3.54
C PHE A 116 -5.07 10.73 2.69
N LEU A 117 -5.20 11.00 1.39
CA LEU A 117 -5.86 10.10 0.46
C LEU A 117 -5.12 8.75 0.36
N GLY A 118 -3.78 8.78 0.29
CA GLY A 118 -2.92 7.60 0.34
C GLY A 118 -3.03 6.85 1.66
N LEU A 119 -3.07 7.56 2.80
CA LEU A 119 -3.23 6.95 4.12
C LEU A 119 -4.57 6.23 4.26
N VAL A 120 -5.67 6.85 3.81
CA VAL A 120 -7.01 6.22 3.75
C VAL A 120 -6.96 4.98 2.85
N ASN A 121 -6.23 5.03 1.75
CA ASN A 121 -6.05 3.87 0.91
C ASN A 121 -5.35 2.73 1.68
N VAL A 122 -4.18 2.97 2.28
CA VAL A 122 -3.48 1.92 3.06
C VAL A 122 -4.37 1.29 4.13
N MET A 123 -5.14 2.11 4.83
CA MET A 123 -5.96 1.66 5.95
C MET A 123 -7.16 0.79 5.56
N PHE A 124 -7.68 0.92 4.34
CA PHE A 124 -8.98 0.36 4.00
C PHE A 124 -9.05 -0.31 2.63
N ASN A 125 -8.08 -0.09 1.74
CA ASN A 125 -8.09 -0.69 0.40
C ASN A 125 -7.97 -2.21 0.49
N TRP A 126 -7.32 -2.75 1.53
CA TRP A 126 -7.27 -4.19 1.79
C TRP A 126 -8.63 -4.89 1.82
N ALA A 127 -9.71 -4.15 2.06
CA ALA A 127 -11.06 -4.68 2.10
C ALA A 127 -11.49 -5.33 0.76
N HIS A 128 -10.82 -5.00 -0.36
CA HIS A 128 -11.06 -5.69 -1.64
C HIS A 128 -10.38 -7.07 -1.73
N HIS A 129 -9.30 -7.30 -0.97
CA HIS A 129 -8.62 -8.60 -0.93
C HIS A 129 -9.37 -9.64 -0.09
N VAL A 130 -10.35 -9.20 0.72
CA VAL A 130 -11.19 -10.09 1.53
C VAL A 130 -12.55 -10.38 0.86
N TYR A 131 -12.73 -10.09 -0.43
CA TYR A 131 -13.91 -10.53 -1.18
C TYR A 131 -14.12 -12.05 -1.19
N PRO A 132 -13.07 -12.90 -1.25
CA PRO A 132 -13.23 -14.36 -1.26
C PRO A 132 -13.63 -14.94 0.10
N VAL A 133 -13.50 -14.19 1.20
CA VAL A 133 -13.86 -14.66 2.54
C VAL A 133 -15.24 -14.14 2.97
N PRO A 134 -15.99 -14.87 3.82
CA PRO A 134 -17.29 -14.42 4.30
C PRO A 134 -17.17 -13.06 5.00
N ASN A 135 -17.89 -12.05 4.50
CA ASN A 135 -17.85 -10.70 5.05
C ASN A 135 -19.17 -9.95 4.79
N ALA A 136 -19.42 -8.88 5.57
CA ALA A 136 -20.64 -8.09 5.42
C ALA A 136 -20.70 -7.36 4.07
N ASN A 137 -21.87 -7.34 3.42
CA ASN A 137 -22.03 -6.77 2.07
C ASN A 137 -21.61 -5.29 1.98
N TRP A 138 -21.79 -4.51 3.05
CA TRP A 138 -21.41 -3.09 3.08
C TRP A 138 -19.89 -2.87 2.91
N ILE A 139 -19.06 -3.83 3.35
CA ILE A 139 -17.61 -3.76 3.24
C ILE A 139 -17.17 -3.77 1.78
N ARG A 140 -17.91 -4.47 0.89
CA ARG A 140 -17.63 -4.49 -0.55
C ARG A 140 -17.81 -3.11 -1.20
N PHE A 141 -18.87 -2.40 -0.84
CA PHE A 141 -19.12 -1.06 -1.37
C PHE A 141 -18.08 -0.04 -0.87
N VAL A 142 -17.71 -0.13 0.41
CA VAL A 142 -16.67 0.72 1.00
C VAL A 142 -15.31 0.42 0.37
N ALA A 143 -14.95 -0.85 0.22
CA ALA A 143 -13.73 -1.30 -0.45
C ALA A 143 -13.63 -0.73 -1.86
N TYR A 144 -14.67 -0.95 -2.68
CA TYR A 144 -14.73 -0.43 -4.04
C TYR A 144 -14.55 1.09 -4.10
N ALA A 145 -15.29 1.84 -3.27
CA ALA A 145 -15.19 3.30 -3.24
C ALA A 145 -13.79 3.80 -2.84
N ILE A 146 -13.07 3.03 -2.01
CA ILE A 146 -11.70 3.36 -1.58
C ILE A 146 -10.68 2.98 -2.66
N SER A 147 -10.82 1.82 -3.29
CA SER A 147 -9.98 1.42 -4.43
C SER A 147 -10.06 2.40 -5.59
N MET A 148 -11.24 2.98 -5.86
CA MET A 148 -11.37 4.00 -6.90
C MET A 148 -10.58 5.29 -6.60
N LYS A 149 -10.22 5.58 -5.34
CA LYS A 149 -9.41 6.77 -4.99
C LYS A 149 -7.94 6.63 -5.38
N GLU A 150 -7.47 5.40 -5.53
CA GLU A 150 -6.12 5.04 -5.96
C GLU A 150 -5.80 5.64 -7.35
N TRP A 151 -6.79 5.62 -8.24
CA TRP A 151 -6.74 6.27 -9.55
C TRP A 151 -6.51 7.77 -9.49
N ILE A 152 -7.11 8.45 -8.51
CA ILE A 152 -6.97 9.90 -8.35
C ILE A 152 -5.53 10.25 -7.98
N ILE A 153 -4.90 9.45 -7.11
CA ILE A 153 -3.49 9.59 -6.71
C ILE A 153 -2.59 9.33 -7.91
N LEU A 154 -2.79 8.20 -8.60
CA LEU A 154 -1.98 7.80 -9.75
C LEU A 154 -2.05 8.83 -10.89
N LEU A 155 -3.26 9.22 -11.31
CA LEU A 155 -3.46 10.23 -12.34
C LEU A 155 -2.83 11.56 -11.97
N ARG A 156 -2.86 11.94 -10.68
CA ARG A 156 -2.20 13.16 -10.22
C ARG A 156 -0.68 13.08 -10.35
N ILE A 157 -0.08 11.97 -9.91
CA ILE A 157 1.36 11.74 -10.02
C ILE A 157 1.77 11.81 -11.49
N ILE A 158 1.05 11.13 -12.39
CA ILE A 158 1.29 11.16 -13.84
C ILE A 158 1.15 12.57 -14.40
N TYR A 159 0.12 13.32 -14.00
CA TYR A 159 -0.12 14.70 -14.48
C TYR A 159 1.02 15.63 -14.08
N LEU A 160 1.42 15.63 -12.80
CA LEU A 160 2.51 16.47 -12.31
C LEU A 160 3.83 16.07 -12.97
N TRP A 161 4.06 14.78 -13.14
CA TRP A 161 5.20 14.25 -13.85
C TRP A 161 5.29 14.74 -15.29
N ARG A 162 4.19 14.66 -16.08
CA ARG A 162 4.17 15.17 -17.46
C ARG A 162 4.50 16.66 -17.53
N LYS A 163 4.12 17.43 -16.53
CA LYS A 163 4.44 18.86 -16.44
C LYS A 163 5.93 19.08 -16.20
N ASP A 164 6.55 18.29 -15.31
CA ASP A 164 7.96 18.42 -14.94
C ASP A 164 8.94 17.78 -15.93
N LEU A 165 8.51 16.75 -16.69
CA LEU A 165 9.30 16.10 -17.76
C LEU A 165 9.77 17.03 -18.88
N SER A 166 9.18 18.22 -19.00
CA SER A 166 9.67 19.28 -19.88
C SER A 166 11.10 19.71 -19.54
N LYS A 167 11.62 19.33 -18.36
CA LYS A 167 13.01 19.50 -17.93
C LYS A 167 13.73 18.14 -17.98
N GLU A 168 14.60 17.95 -18.97
CA GLU A 168 15.13 16.66 -19.46
C GLU A 168 15.78 15.66 -18.48
N LYS A 169 15.97 15.97 -17.19
CA LYS A 169 16.94 15.26 -16.34
C LYS A 169 16.53 13.91 -15.74
N ASN A 170 15.27 13.47 -15.78
CA ASN A 170 14.83 12.33 -14.94
C ASN A 170 13.95 11.25 -15.59
N LYS A 171 13.97 11.08 -16.93
CA LYS A 171 13.07 10.15 -17.65
C LYS A 171 13.12 8.68 -17.14
N THR A 172 14.28 8.17 -16.74
CA THR A 172 14.48 6.76 -16.35
C THR A 172 13.85 6.40 -15.00
N PHE A 173 14.01 7.25 -13.99
CA PHE A 173 13.47 7.02 -12.64
C PHE A 173 11.93 7.00 -12.65
N PHE A 174 11.32 7.85 -13.47
CA PHE A 174 9.87 7.90 -13.57
C PHE A 174 9.26 6.75 -14.37
N GLY A 175 9.99 6.19 -15.34
CA GLY A 175 9.58 4.95 -16.01
C GLY A 175 9.44 3.77 -15.03
N PHE A 176 10.28 3.73 -13.99
CA PHE A 176 10.21 2.69 -12.95
C PHE A 176 8.95 2.82 -12.07
N ILE A 177 8.62 4.04 -11.62
CA ILE A 177 7.39 4.27 -10.82
C ILE A 177 6.14 3.94 -11.65
N PHE A 178 6.11 4.37 -12.91
CA PHE A 178 4.99 4.07 -13.81
C PHE A 178 4.87 2.56 -14.08
N PHE A 179 5.98 1.85 -14.21
CA PHE A 179 5.97 0.40 -14.37
C PHE A 179 5.47 -0.32 -13.11
N ASP A 180 5.89 0.09 -11.92
CA ASP A 180 5.42 -0.47 -10.64
C ASP A 180 3.90 -0.30 -10.48
N ASP A 181 3.36 0.88 -10.77
CA ASP A 181 1.92 1.15 -10.70
C ASP A 181 1.12 0.48 -11.84
N ALA A 182 1.67 0.38 -13.06
CA ALA A 182 1.03 -0.29 -14.20
C ALA A 182 1.03 -1.83 -14.07
N PHE A 183 2.09 -2.41 -13.48
CA PHE A 183 2.14 -3.84 -13.19
C PHE A 183 1.05 -4.24 -12.20
N ARG A 184 0.84 -3.44 -11.15
CA ARG A 184 -0.26 -3.64 -10.17
C ARG A 184 -1.65 -3.47 -10.78
N PHE A 185 -1.81 -2.57 -11.76
CA PHE A 185 -3.08 -2.43 -12.50
C PHE A 185 -3.44 -3.71 -13.25
N MET A 186 -2.45 -4.42 -13.80
CA MET A 186 -2.67 -5.68 -14.51
C MET A 186 -3.11 -6.80 -13.57
N ASP A 187 -2.50 -6.89 -12.37
CA ASP A 187 -2.90 -7.83 -11.32
C ASP A 187 -4.33 -7.56 -10.79
N PHE A 188 -4.75 -6.29 -10.71
CA PHE A 188 -6.09 -5.90 -10.23
C PHE A 188 -7.22 -6.35 -11.17
N TYR A 189 -6.98 -6.35 -12.49
CA TYR A 189 -8.00 -6.67 -13.50
C TYR A 189 -7.98 -8.11 -14.00
N GLN A 190 -6.92 -8.86 -13.70
CA GLN A 190 -6.81 -10.26 -14.10
C GLN A 190 -7.98 -11.13 -13.57
N PRO A 191 -8.51 -10.94 -12.35
CA PRO A 191 -9.71 -11.65 -11.90
C PRO A 191 -11.03 -11.12 -12.47
N ILE A 192 -11.05 -9.86 -12.94
CA ILE A 192 -12.25 -9.19 -13.49
C ILE A 192 -12.46 -9.56 -14.96
N PHE A 193 -11.38 -9.84 -15.70
CA PHE A 193 -11.43 -10.27 -17.11
C PHE A 193 -11.01 -11.72 -17.35
N GLY A 194 -10.56 -12.44 -16.31
CA GLY A 194 -9.93 -13.76 -16.44
C GLY A 194 -10.81 -14.97 -16.10
N ASP A 195 -11.98 -14.81 -15.48
CA ASP A 195 -12.83 -15.95 -15.11
C ASP A 195 -14.29 -15.72 -15.53
N SER A 196 -14.58 -15.90 -16.82
CA SER A 196 -15.94 -16.25 -17.26
C SER A 196 -16.25 -17.74 -17.11
N ASP A 197 -15.26 -18.60 -16.82
CA ASP A 197 -15.40 -20.07 -16.94
C ASP A 197 -15.01 -20.88 -15.70
N ILE A 198 -14.85 -20.28 -14.52
CA ILE A 198 -14.49 -21.02 -13.29
C ILE A 198 -15.52 -20.81 -12.17
N TYR A 199 -16.78 -21.11 -12.47
CA TYR A 199 -17.72 -21.57 -11.45
C TYR A 199 -18.43 -22.81 -12.00
N PRO A 200 -18.26 -24.00 -11.40
CA PRO A 200 -19.20 -25.07 -11.65
C PRO A 200 -20.57 -24.56 -11.19
N SER A 201 -21.55 -24.62 -12.07
CA SER A 201 -22.94 -24.37 -11.73
C SER A 201 -23.28 -25.15 -10.46
N SER A 202 -23.79 -24.44 -9.46
CA SER A 202 -24.27 -25.03 -8.21
C SER A 202 -25.49 -25.90 -8.52
N GLN A 203 -25.27 -27.15 -8.90
CA GLN A 203 -26.28 -28.19 -8.81
C GLN A 203 -26.39 -28.63 -7.34
N SER A 204 -27.46 -28.16 -6.70
CA SER A 204 -28.31 -28.92 -5.79
C SER A 204 -27.63 -29.95 -4.87
N VAL A 205 -27.41 -29.58 -3.61
CA VAL A 205 -27.50 -30.52 -2.49
C VAL A 205 -28.36 -29.88 -1.40
N TYR A 206 -29.68 -29.98 -1.58
CA TYR A 206 -30.60 -30.16 -0.47
C TYR A 206 -31.08 -31.62 -0.55
N LEU A 207 -31.11 -32.26 0.62
CA LEU A 207 -31.33 -33.69 0.94
C LEU A 207 -30.05 -34.50 1.14
#